data_AF-A0A3M1ZP35-F1
#
_entry.id   AF-A0A3M1ZP35-F1
#
_cell.length_a   1.000
_cell.length_b   1.000
_cell.length_c   1.000
_cell.angle_alpha   90.00
_cell.angle_beta   90.00
_cell.angle_gamma   90.00
#
_symmetry.space_group_name_H-M   'P 1'
#
loop_
_entity.id
_entity.type
_entity.pdbx_description
1 polymer ?
#
loop_
_entity_poly.entity_id
_entity_poly.type
_entity_poly.pdbx_seq_one_letter_code
_entity_poly.pdbx_strand_id
1 'polypeptide(L)' 'MSTQIENLTFEAALQELETIITQLESGEHTLEESLALFERGQKLAAWCSQQLEQATLRIEQLTADGEIVQLS' A
#
# COMPACT_ATOMS: atom_id res chain seq x y z
N MET A 1 1.93 4.92 19.70
CA MET A 1 1.82 5.96 18.65
C MET A 1 1.60 5.24 17.35
N SER A 2 0.46 5.44 16.69
CA SER A 2 0.16 4.76 15.42
C SER A 2 0.95 5.44 14.30
N THR A 3 1.85 4.71 13.66
CA THR A 3 2.67 5.25 12.56
C THR A 3 1.77 5.56 11.37
N GLN A 4 1.82 6.79 10.88
CA GLN A 4 1.02 7.22 9.74
C GLN A 4 1.56 6.58 8.46
N ILE A 5 0.65 6.08 7.60
CA ILE A 5 1.01 5.28 6.40
C ILE A 5 1.90 6.07 5.45
N GLU A 6 1.64 7.37 5.31
CA GLU A 6 2.39 8.29 4.46
C GLU A 6 3.87 8.45 4.83
N ASN A 7 4.28 8.01 6.04
CA ASN A 7 5.67 8.03 6.49
C ASN A 7 6.38 6.68 6.32
N LEU A 8 5.70 5.65 5.82
CA LEU A 8 6.28 4.33 5.59
C LEU A 8 6.99 4.26 4.23
N THR A 9 8.00 3.40 4.13
CA THR A 9 8.49 2.96 2.82
C THR A 9 7.52 1.96 2.21
N PHE A 10 7.63 1.73 0.90
CA PHE A 10 6.78 0.76 0.21
C PHE A 10 6.86 -0.64 0.86
N GLU A 11 8.09 -1.10 1.12
CA GLU A 11 8.37 -2.40 1.71
C GLU A 11 7.81 -2.50 3.13
N ALA A 12 7.93 -1.44 3.93
CA ALA A 12 7.41 -1.42 5.30
C ALA A 12 5.88 -1.49 5.33
N ALA A 13 5.21 -0.74 4.45
CA ALA A 13 3.75 -0.79 4.35
C ALA A 13 3.25 -2.15 3.84
N LEU A 14 3.95 -2.75 2.88
CA LEU A 14 3.63 -4.09 2.37
C LEU A 14 3.80 -5.16 3.46
N GLN A 15 4.90 -5.12 4.21
CA GLN A 15 5.14 -6.04 5.32
C GLN A 15 4.08 -5.91 6.43
N GLU A 16 3.66 -4.67 6.74
CA GLU A 16 2.58 -4.42 7.69
C GLU A 16 1.25 -5.01 7.18
N LEU A 17 0.94 -4.84 5.89
CA LEU A 17 -0.25 -5.41 5.27
C LEU A 17 -0.26 -6.95 5.34
N GLU A 18 0.85 -7.61 5.02
CA GLU A 18 1.00 -9.06 5.12
C GLU A 18 0.79 -9.57 6.55
N THR A 19 1.31 -8.82 7.53
CA THR A 19 1.12 -9.12 8.95
C THR A 19 -0.35 -9.03 9.35
N ILE A 20 -1.06 -7.99 8.89
CA ILE A 20 -2.49 -7.82 9.14
C ILE A 20 -3.31 -8.94 8.50
N ILE A 21 -2.98 -9.35 7.28
CA ILE A 21 -3.65 -10.47 6.61
C ILE A 21 -3.48 -11.75 7.43
N THR A 22 -2.25 -12.05 7.84
CA THR A 22 -1.94 -13.23 8.67
C THR A 22 -2.71 -13.21 9.99
N GLN A 23 -2.82 -12.05 10.62
CA GLN A 23 -3.60 -11.85 11.84
C GLN A 23 -5.11 -12.08 11.62
N LEU A 24 -5.67 -11.53 10.56
CA LEU A 24 -7.08 -11.75 10.21
C LEU A 24 -7.38 -13.22 9.89
N GLU A 25 -6.44 -13.93 9.26
CA GLU A 25 -6.57 -15.35 8.92
C GLU A 25 -6.45 -16.28 10.14
N SER A 26 -5.75 -15.87 11.21
CA SER A 26 -5.62 -16.68 12.42
C SER A 26 -6.95 -16.83 13.17
N GLY A 27 -7.87 -15.86 13.01
CA GLY A 27 -9.18 -15.86 13.66
C GLY A 27 -9.14 -15.70 15.17
N GLU A 28 -8.00 -15.29 15.74
CA GLU A 28 -7.80 -15.13 17.19
C GLU A 28 -8.27 -13.77 17.73
N HIS A 29 -8.72 -12.87 16.84
CA HIS A 29 -9.10 -11.50 17.18
C HIS A 29 -10.60 -11.36 17.48
N THR A 30 -10.93 -10.46 18.39
CA THR A 30 -12.32 -10.03 18.59
C THR A 30 -12.86 -9.34 17.33
N LEU A 31 -14.18 -9.17 17.26
CA LEU A 31 -14.83 -8.49 16.14
C LEU A 31 -14.31 -7.04 15.97
N GLU A 32 -14.15 -6.30 17.07
CA GLU A 32 -13.65 -4.92 17.02
C GLU A 32 -12.19 -4.84 16.55
N GLU A 33 -11.34 -5.74 17.02
CA GLU A 33 -9.95 -5.83 16.56
C GLU A 33 -9.88 -6.23 15.08
N SER A 34 -10.71 -7.20 14.65
CA SER A 34 -10.79 -7.63 13.26
C SER A 34 -11.22 -6.49 12.34
N LEU A 35 -12.18 -5.65 12.79
CA LEU A 35 -12.60 -4.46 12.05
C LEU A 35 -11.47 -3.43 11.95
N ALA A 36 -10.76 -3.17 13.05
CA ALA A 36 -9.63 -2.23 13.06
C ALA A 36 -8.48 -2.69 12.16
N LEU A 37 -8.13 -3.98 12.21
CA LEU A 37 -7.15 -4.62 11.34
C LEU A 37 -7.56 -4.51 9.87
N PHE A 38 -8.83 -4.81 9.55
CA PHE A 38 -9.36 -4.70 8.20
C PHE A 38 -9.30 -3.26 7.66
N GLU A 39 -9.72 -2.26 8.44
CA GLU A 39 -9.63 -0.85 8.05
C GLU A 39 -8.19 -0.41 7.79
N ARG A 40 -7.26 -0.83 8.66
CA ARG A 40 -5.84 -0.54 8.49
C ARG A 40 -5.28 -1.20 7.23
N GLY A 41 -5.60 -2.48 7.02
CA GLY A 41 -5.21 -3.24 5.83
C GLY A 41 -5.71 -2.59 4.54
N GLN A 42 -6.97 -2.13 4.51
CA GLN A 42 -7.53 -1.44 3.36
C GLN A 42 -6.75 -0.15 3.01
N LYS A 43 -6.40 0.64 4.03
CA LYS A 43 -5.62 1.87 3.83
C LYS A 43 -4.20 1.59 3.34
N LEU A 44 -3.55 0.54 3.86
CA LEU A 44 -2.22 0.11 3.40
C LEU A 44 -2.28 -0.37 1.94
N ALA A 45 -3.25 -1.20 1.60
CA ALA A 45 -3.44 -1.69 0.23
C ALA A 45 -3.67 -0.55 -0.78
N ALA A 46 -4.53 0.42 -0.43
CA ALA A 46 -4.77 1.60 -1.26
C ALA A 46 -3.48 2.43 -1.46
N TRP A 47 -2.72 2.67 -0.38
CA TRP A 47 -1.47 3.42 -0.47
C TRP A 47 -0.41 2.68 -1.30
N CYS A 48 -0.23 1.37 -1.10
CA CYS A 48 0.69 0.56 -1.91
C CYS A 48 0.32 0.61 -3.40
N SER A 49 -0.96 0.50 -3.74
CA SER A 49 -1.43 0.62 -5.12
C SER A 49 -1.10 1.98 -5.72
N GLN A 50 -1.28 3.06 -4.95
CA GLN A 50 -0.96 4.41 -5.39
C GLN A 50 0.55 4.57 -5.65
N GLN A 51 1.40 4.01 -4.81
CA GLN A 51 2.86 4.06 -5.02
C GLN A 51 3.28 3.32 -6.30
N LEU A 52 2.69 2.15 -6.57
CA LEU A 52 2.96 1.40 -7.81
C LEU A 52 2.47 2.13 -9.05
N GLU A 53 1.29 2.76 -8.99
CA GLU A 53 0.76 3.60 -10.07
C GLU A 53 1.71 4.77 -10.37
N GLN A 54 2.16 5.49 -9.34
CA GLN A 54 3.13 6.58 -9.49
C GLN A 54 4.47 6.11 -10.08
N ALA A 55 4.97 4.95 -9.64
CA ALA A 55 6.19 4.35 -10.20
C ALA A 55 6.00 3.99 -11.68
N THR A 56 4.83 3.44 -12.04
CA THR A 56 4.49 3.07 -13.42
C THR A 56 4.43 4.31 -14.31
N LEU A 57 3.69 5.35 -13.89
CA LEU A 57 3.61 6.62 -14.61
C LEU A 57 4.99 7.25 -14.80
N ARG A 58 5.87 7.16 -13.80
CA ARG A 58 7.24 7.65 -13.90
C ARG A 58 8.04 6.91 -14.98
N ILE A 59 7.86 5.59 -15.08
CA ILE A 59 8.51 4.75 -16.11
C ILE A 59 7.93 5.05 -17.49
N GLU A 60 6.61 5.19 -17.62
CA GLU A 60 5.93 5.54 -18.87
C GLU A 60 6.34 6.92 -19.38
N GLN A 61 6.61 7.88 -18.48
CA GLN A 61 7.18 9.19 -18.85
C GLN A 61 8.62 9.10 -19.34
N LEU A 62 9.33 7.98 -19.11
CA LEU A 62 10.75 7.78 -19.41
C LEU A 62 11.00 6.89 -20.64
N THR A 63 10.08 6.83 -21.62
CA THR A 63 10.23 5.97 -22.81
C THR A 63 11.60 6.13 -23.50
N ALA A 64 12.04 5.05 -24.18
CA ALA A 64 13.43 4.73 -24.57
C ALA A 64 14.24 5.77 -25.39
N ASP A 65 13.64 6.90 -25.80
CA ASP A 65 14.29 8.03 -26.47
C ASP A 65 14.35 9.32 -25.61
N GLY A 66 13.89 9.29 -24.36
CA GLY A 66 13.85 10.46 -23.47
C GLY A 66 12.69 11.43 -23.75
N GLU A 67 11.70 11.02 -24.54
CA GLU A 67 10.48 11.81 -24.76
C GLU A 67 9.43 11.55 -23.67
N ILE A 68 9.01 12.64 -23.03
CA ILE A 68 7.92 12.66 -22.05
C ILE A 68 6.60 12.54 -22.83
N VAL A 69 5.98 11.36 -22.80
CA VAL A 69 4.61 11.20 -23.29
C VAL A 69 3.68 11.78 -22.22
N GLN A 70 3.11 12.96 -22.48
CA GLN A 70 1.99 13.46 -21.68
C GLN A 70 0.77 12.57 -21.94
N LEU A 71 0.39 11.76 -20.96
CA LEU A 71 -0.93 11.13 -20.94
C LEU A 71 -1.96 12.23 -20.64
N SER A 72 -2.61 12.69 -21.71
CA SER A 72 -3.77 13.59 -21.72
C SER A 72 -5.04 12.91 -21.25
#